data_AF-A0ABD5SVF2-F1
#
_entry.id   AF-A0ABD5SVF2-F1
#
_cell.length_a   1.000
_cell.length_b   1.000
_cell.length_c   1.000
_cell.angle_alpha   90.00
_cell.angle_beta   90.00
_cell.angle_gamma   90.00
#
_symmetry.space_group_name_H-M   'P 1'
#
loop_
_entity.id
_entity.type
_entity.pdbx_description
1 polymer ?
#
loop_
_entity_poly.entity_id
_entity_poly.type
_entity_poly.pdbx_seq_one_letter_code
_entity_poly.pdbx_strand_id
1 'polypeptide(L)'
;DEAERNMFWTLRKAGLPILLSRTSDEKHISFIEDCAIPPEHLPEFVERFQSLLTEKDRDDDAAFYAHAGPGVLHVRPLVDTKTDRDREDMVAIADAVTDMVVEFGGSVSGEHGDGRARTQWNRKLYGEELWQAFRDLKTAFDPDWLLNPGSVCGDHDMTEHLRYDGDYEYDAGLEPSLNWDNENGMQGMVELCHGCGGCRGGQETTGGVMCPTYRAADEEITATRGRANLLRQAMSGDLPDDPTDDEFAEEVLDLCIGCKGCKRDCPSGVDMAKLKTEVMHERHQEHGASLRDRLFANFDTLAAVGSALAPVSNLAQSLPGSERIAEKTIGIASERSLPEFSRETLQDWFEKRGGSRVPTADAERKAVLFADTYTNYSHPEVGKAAIHVLEAAGVHVDLAD
;
A
#
# COMPACT_ATOMS: atom_id res chain seq x y z
N ASP A 1 9.17 -2.80 -29.96
CA ASP A 1 10.11 -1.66 -29.82
C ASP A 1 10.52 -1.51 -28.33
N GLU A 2 11.08 -0.38 -27.89
CA GLU A 2 11.43 -0.17 -26.47
C GLU A 2 10.22 -0.20 -25.53
N ALA A 3 9.09 0.39 -25.92
CA ALA A 3 7.85 0.38 -25.15
C ALA A 3 7.35 -1.06 -24.94
N GLU A 4 7.39 -1.88 -25.99
CA GLU A 4 7.04 -3.30 -25.91
C GLU A 4 7.97 -4.10 -24.98
N ARG A 5 9.29 -3.88 -25.03
CA ARG A 5 10.23 -4.50 -24.07
C ARG A 5 9.91 -4.09 -22.64
N ASN A 6 9.65 -2.80 -22.41
CA ASN A 6 9.31 -2.27 -21.09
C ASN A 6 8.01 -2.88 -20.57
N MET A 7 7.01 -3.09 -21.43
CA MET A 7 5.78 -3.78 -21.07
C MET A 7 6.05 -5.21 -20.57
N PHE A 8 6.86 -6.01 -21.29
CA PHE A 8 7.21 -7.37 -20.85
C PHE A 8 8.00 -7.39 -19.53
N TRP A 9 8.92 -6.45 -19.34
CA TRP A 9 9.65 -6.32 -18.08
C TRP A 9 8.74 -5.93 -16.92
N THR A 10 7.82 -5.00 -17.14
CA THR A 10 6.82 -4.61 -16.14
C THR A 10 5.95 -5.80 -15.76
N LEU A 11 5.47 -6.58 -16.73
CA LEU A 11 4.70 -7.80 -16.48
C LEU A 11 5.47 -8.80 -15.60
N ARG A 12 6.73 -9.11 -15.96
CA ARG A 12 7.56 -10.04 -15.18
C ARG A 12 7.83 -9.55 -13.75
N LYS A 13 8.01 -8.23 -13.56
CA LYS A 13 8.24 -7.63 -12.24
C LYS A 13 6.97 -7.58 -11.39
N ALA A 14 5.80 -7.43 -12.01
CA ALA A 14 4.51 -7.38 -11.32
C ALA A 14 3.96 -8.76 -10.92
N GLY A 15 4.44 -9.85 -11.53
CA GLY A 15 3.92 -11.21 -11.30
C GLY A 15 3.87 -11.63 -9.83
N LEU A 16 4.96 -11.46 -9.07
CA LEU A 16 4.99 -11.83 -7.66
C LEU A 16 3.98 -11.02 -6.81
N PRO A 17 3.96 -9.68 -6.89
CA PRO A 17 2.95 -8.92 -6.17
C PRO A 17 1.50 -9.24 -6.50
N ILE A 18 1.21 -9.58 -7.76
CA ILE A 18 -0.13 -10.01 -8.20
C ILE A 18 -0.52 -11.32 -7.51
N LEU A 19 0.40 -12.28 -7.37
CA LEU A 19 0.14 -13.50 -6.58
C LEU A 19 -0.19 -13.16 -5.12
N LEU A 20 0.45 -12.12 -4.59
CA LEU A 20 0.26 -11.68 -3.21
C LEU A 20 -0.92 -10.72 -3.02
N SER A 21 -1.69 -10.39 -4.06
CA SER A 21 -2.87 -9.53 -3.97
C SER A 21 -4.18 -10.31 -3.74
N ARG A 22 -4.08 -11.57 -3.32
CA ARG A 22 -5.23 -12.41 -2.95
C ARG A 22 -5.81 -11.98 -1.60
N THR A 23 -7.14 -11.92 -1.49
CA THR A 23 -7.84 -11.45 -0.29
C THR A 23 -8.38 -12.57 0.59
N SER A 24 -8.49 -13.81 0.10
CA SER A 24 -8.80 -15.00 0.93
C SER A 24 -7.74 -15.27 2.00
N ASP A 25 -8.03 -16.17 2.94
CA ASP A 25 -7.07 -16.58 3.99
C ASP A 25 -5.86 -17.33 3.41
N GLU A 26 -6.09 -18.16 2.40
CA GLU A 26 -5.02 -18.81 1.67
C GLU A 26 -4.15 -17.79 0.91
N LYS A 27 -2.82 -17.87 1.09
CA LYS A 27 -1.84 -16.99 0.43
C LYS A 27 -0.70 -17.79 -0.20
N HIS A 28 -0.09 -17.23 -1.24
CA HIS A 28 1.18 -17.70 -1.80
C HIS A 28 2.37 -17.28 -0.91
N ILE A 29 2.39 -17.75 0.33
CA ILE A 29 3.44 -17.39 1.29
C ILE A 29 4.82 -17.88 0.82
N SER A 30 5.87 -17.27 1.34
CA SER A 30 7.25 -17.58 0.99
C SER A 30 7.87 -18.44 2.09
N PHE A 31 8.03 -19.73 1.79
CA PHE A 31 8.52 -20.74 2.74
C PHE A 31 9.44 -21.80 2.10
N ILE A 32 9.45 -21.93 0.76
CA ILE A 32 10.35 -22.81 -0.01
C ILE A 32 10.80 -22.21 -1.35
N GLU A 33 10.38 -20.99 -1.66
CA GLU A 33 10.77 -20.31 -2.88
C GLU A 33 12.26 -19.98 -2.80
N ASP A 34 12.98 -20.02 -3.93
CA ASP A 34 14.43 -19.75 -4.06
C ASP A 34 15.35 -20.99 -4.00
N CYS A 35 14.88 -22.14 -4.47
CA CYS A 35 15.72 -23.33 -4.63
C CYS A 35 16.66 -23.16 -5.84
N ALA A 36 17.97 -23.25 -5.64
CA ALA A 36 18.96 -23.24 -6.71
C ALA A 36 19.43 -24.68 -7.01
N ILE A 37 19.19 -25.14 -8.23
CA ILE A 37 19.47 -26.51 -8.67
C ILE A 37 20.36 -26.46 -9.92
N PRO A 38 21.37 -27.34 -10.05
CA PRO A 38 22.15 -27.44 -11.29
C PRO A 38 21.24 -27.58 -12.52
N PRO A 39 21.43 -26.77 -13.59
CA PRO A 39 20.50 -26.73 -14.72
C PRO A 39 20.18 -28.07 -15.38
N GLU A 40 21.13 -29.01 -15.37
CA GLU A 40 20.96 -30.38 -15.86
C GLU A 40 19.92 -31.20 -15.08
N HIS A 41 19.65 -30.87 -13.82
CA HIS A 41 18.70 -31.55 -12.94
C HIS A 41 17.36 -30.82 -12.83
N LEU A 42 17.24 -29.59 -13.35
CA LEU A 42 16.01 -28.79 -13.25
C LEU A 42 14.74 -29.50 -13.74
N PRO A 43 14.72 -30.20 -14.89
CA PRO A 43 13.50 -30.86 -15.36
C PRO A 43 13.00 -31.92 -14.37
N GLU A 44 13.92 -32.74 -13.86
CA GLU A 44 13.60 -33.80 -12.89
C GLU A 44 13.17 -33.22 -11.54
N PHE A 45 13.85 -32.16 -11.08
CA PHE A 45 13.49 -31.47 -9.85
C PHE A 45 12.08 -30.86 -9.93
N VAL A 46 11.73 -30.22 -11.04
CA VAL A 46 10.39 -29.65 -11.26
C VAL A 46 9.33 -30.74 -11.28
N GLU A 47 9.56 -31.86 -11.96
CA GLU A 47 8.60 -32.98 -12.00
C GLU A 47 8.35 -33.58 -10.61
N ARG A 48 9.42 -33.81 -9.83
CA ARG A 48 9.30 -34.31 -8.45
C ARG A 48 8.62 -33.31 -7.52
N PHE A 49 8.93 -32.02 -7.66
CA PHE A 49 8.27 -30.98 -6.86
C PHE A 49 6.78 -30.88 -7.22
N GLN A 50 6.41 -30.89 -8.51
CA GLN A 50 5.01 -30.92 -8.91
C GLN A 50 4.28 -32.16 -8.34
N SER A 51 4.91 -33.33 -8.40
CA SER A 51 4.35 -34.57 -7.82
C SER A 51 4.11 -34.42 -6.31
N LEU A 52 5.06 -33.85 -5.57
CA LEU A 52 4.91 -33.57 -4.14
C LEU A 52 3.73 -32.62 -3.86
N LEU A 53 3.54 -31.60 -4.70
CA LEU A 53 2.40 -30.68 -4.53
C LEU A 53 1.07 -31.35 -4.87
N THR A 54 1.03 -32.20 -5.91
CA THR A 54 -0.16 -33.00 -6.24
C THR A 54 -0.51 -33.97 -5.10
N GLU A 55 0.48 -34.62 -4.48
CA GLU A 55 0.26 -35.50 -3.30
C GLU A 55 -0.34 -34.76 -2.09
N LYS A 56 -0.18 -33.44 -2.04
CA LYS A 56 -0.71 -32.56 -1.00
C LYS A 56 -1.99 -31.83 -1.40
N ASP A 57 -2.52 -32.10 -2.60
CA ASP A 57 -3.63 -31.36 -3.22
C ASP A 57 -3.35 -29.84 -3.35
N ARG A 58 -2.13 -29.47 -3.76
CA ARG A 58 -1.66 -28.07 -3.88
C ARG A 58 -1.05 -27.70 -5.24
N ASP A 59 -1.22 -28.53 -6.26
CA ASP A 59 -0.65 -28.33 -7.59
C ASP A 59 -1.40 -27.29 -8.43
N ASP A 60 -2.73 -27.29 -8.40
CA ASP A 60 -3.58 -26.40 -9.21
C ASP A 60 -3.34 -24.90 -8.93
N ASP A 61 -2.94 -24.56 -7.70
CA ASP A 61 -2.71 -23.19 -7.22
C ASP A 61 -1.25 -22.91 -6.86
N ALA A 62 -0.29 -23.70 -7.35
CA ALA A 62 1.13 -23.41 -7.14
C ALA A 62 1.71 -22.52 -8.25
N ALA A 63 2.33 -21.40 -7.85
CA ALA A 63 2.99 -20.52 -8.81
C ALA A 63 4.47 -20.91 -8.99
N PHE A 64 4.87 -21.17 -10.24
CA PHE A 64 6.26 -21.45 -10.63
C PHE A 64 6.81 -20.31 -11.48
N TYR A 65 7.93 -19.72 -11.07
CA TYR A 65 8.72 -18.80 -11.88
C TYR A 65 10.21 -19.00 -11.59
N ALA A 66 11.08 -18.68 -12.54
CA ALA A 66 12.49 -19.04 -12.43
C ALA A 66 13.43 -17.97 -12.98
N HIS A 67 14.65 -18.00 -12.47
CA HIS A 67 15.84 -17.60 -13.21
C HIS A 67 16.45 -18.90 -13.77
N ALA A 68 15.94 -19.34 -14.92
CA ALA A 68 16.31 -20.65 -15.49
C ALA A 68 17.81 -20.76 -15.82
N GLY A 69 18.47 -19.66 -16.18
CA GLY A 69 19.91 -19.63 -16.47
C GLY A 69 20.78 -20.11 -15.31
N PRO A 70 20.68 -19.49 -14.12
CA PRO A 70 21.38 -19.96 -12.91
C PRO A 70 20.71 -21.14 -12.20
N GLY A 71 19.57 -21.63 -12.69
CA GLY A 71 18.82 -22.74 -12.10
C GLY A 71 18.11 -22.39 -10.78
N VAL A 72 17.74 -21.13 -10.59
CA VAL A 72 16.97 -20.69 -9.42
C VAL A 72 15.48 -20.77 -9.72
N LEU A 73 14.77 -21.59 -8.93
CA LEU A 73 13.33 -21.78 -9.02
C LEU A 73 12.62 -21.14 -7.83
N HIS A 74 11.59 -20.37 -8.14
CA HIS A 74 10.68 -19.78 -7.18
C HIS A 74 9.33 -20.48 -7.31
N VAL A 75 9.03 -21.32 -6.33
CA VAL A 75 7.75 -22.01 -6.21
C VAL A 75 7.00 -21.43 -5.04
N ARG A 76 5.70 -21.15 -5.20
CA ARG A 76 4.85 -20.67 -4.11
C ARG A 76 3.50 -21.39 -4.11
N PRO A 77 3.37 -22.47 -3.33
CA PRO A 77 2.10 -23.13 -3.07
C PRO A 77 1.14 -22.17 -2.36
N LEU A 78 -0.15 -22.39 -2.57
CA LEU A 78 -1.22 -21.72 -1.85
C LEU A 78 -1.45 -22.45 -0.51
N VAL A 79 -1.40 -21.72 0.60
CA VAL A 79 -1.56 -22.26 1.95
C VAL A 79 -2.27 -21.26 2.87
N ASP A 80 -3.08 -21.75 3.81
CA ASP A 80 -3.64 -20.97 4.91
C ASP A 80 -2.95 -21.32 6.24
N THR A 81 -2.03 -20.46 6.68
CA THR A 81 -1.28 -20.66 7.92
C THR A 81 -2.13 -20.56 9.18
N LYS A 82 -3.41 -20.17 9.08
CA LYS A 82 -4.36 -20.21 10.19
C LYS A 82 -4.82 -21.64 10.50
N THR A 83 -4.69 -22.59 9.57
CA THR A 83 -5.11 -23.99 9.80
C THR A 83 -3.93 -24.90 10.18
N ASP A 84 -4.17 -25.86 11.08
CA ASP A 84 -3.17 -26.87 11.46
C ASP A 84 -2.69 -27.70 10.27
N ARG A 85 -3.63 -28.19 9.45
CA ARG A 85 -3.33 -29.00 8.26
C ARG A 85 -2.33 -28.30 7.35
N ASP A 86 -2.56 -27.04 7.03
CA ASP A 86 -1.72 -26.31 6.09
C ASP A 86 -0.36 -25.96 6.68
N ARG A 87 -0.27 -25.73 8.00
CA ARG A 87 1.03 -25.59 8.68
C ARG A 87 1.82 -26.89 8.66
N GLU A 88 1.18 -28.02 8.91
CA GLU A 88 1.81 -29.35 8.82
C GLU A 88 2.29 -29.64 7.39
N ASP A 89 1.47 -29.34 6.38
CA ASP A 89 1.84 -29.47 4.97
C ASP A 89 2.99 -28.54 4.59
N MET A 90 2.99 -27.29 5.07
CA MET A 90 4.07 -26.32 4.83
C MET A 90 5.42 -26.88 5.31
N VAL A 91 5.46 -27.42 6.53
CA VAL A 91 6.68 -28.05 7.10
C VAL A 91 7.07 -29.30 6.31
N ALA A 92 6.11 -30.17 5.99
CA ALA A 92 6.37 -31.41 5.26
C ALA A 92 6.90 -31.14 3.83
N ILE A 93 6.35 -30.14 3.15
CA ILE A 93 6.81 -29.70 1.82
C ILE A 93 8.24 -29.15 1.94
N ALA A 94 8.51 -28.28 2.91
CA ALA A 94 9.84 -27.70 3.10
C ALA A 94 10.91 -28.76 3.42
N ASP A 95 10.56 -29.76 4.24
CA ASP A 95 11.47 -30.86 4.56
C ASP A 95 11.77 -31.73 3.34
N ALA A 96 10.74 -32.13 2.58
CA ALA A 96 10.89 -32.96 1.38
C ALA A 96 11.63 -32.22 0.25
N VAL A 97 11.34 -30.92 0.06
CA VAL A 97 12.06 -30.09 -0.92
C VAL A 97 13.52 -29.93 -0.52
N THR A 98 13.82 -29.74 0.75
CA THR A 98 15.21 -29.70 1.23
C THR A 98 15.93 -31.02 0.94
N ASP A 99 15.29 -32.17 1.18
CA ASP A 99 15.89 -33.48 0.84
C ASP A 99 16.21 -33.59 -0.65
N MET A 100 15.29 -33.16 -1.52
CA MET A 100 15.53 -33.11 -2.97
C MET A 100 16.68 -32.17 -3.33
N VAL A 101 16.73 -30.97 -2.74
CA VAL A 101 17.81 -30.01 -2.97
C VAL A 101 19.16 -30.61 -2.60
N VAL A 102 19.27 -31.29 -1.45
CA VAL A 102 20.51 -31.96 -1.01
C VAL A 102 20.88 -33.09 -1.98
N GLU A 103 19.90 -33.89 -2.42
CA GLU A 103 20.10 -34.98 -3.38
C GLU A 103 20.68 -34.49 -4.71
N PHE A 104 20.15 -33.38 -5.23
CA PHE A 104 20.60 -32.78 -6.49
C PHE A 104 21.82 -31.84 -6.33
N GLY A 105 22.39 -31.72 -5.13
CA GLY A 105 23.55 -30.86 -4.87
C GLY A 105 23.27 -29.36 -5.03
N GLY A 106 22.05 -28.93 -4.69
CA GLY A 106 21.59 -27.55 -4.80
C GLY A 106 21.69 -26.73 -3.50
N SER A 107 20.93 -25.63 -3.45
CA SER A 107 20.73 -24.78 -2.27
C SER A 107 19.24 -24.46 -2.05
N VAL A 108 18.80 -24.38 -0.79
CA VAL A 108 17.42 -23.96 -0.43
C VAL A 108 17.23 -22.44 -0.43
N SER A 109 18.32 -21.70 -0.61
CA SER A 109 18.31 -20.27 -0.88
C SER A 109 19.43 -19.90 -1.87
N GLY A 110 19.06 -19.53 -3.09
CA GLY A 110 19.96 -19.03 -4.13
C GLY A 110 20.23 -17.52 -4.05
N GLU A 111 19.21 -16.71 -3.72
CA GLU A 111 19.24 -15.25 -3.78
C GLU A 111 18.73 -14.56 -2.50
N HIS A 112 17.76 -15.14 -1.78
CA HIS A 112 17.01 -14.47 -0.71
C HIS A 112 17.73 -14.50 0.66
N GLY A 113 18.67 -15.42 0.84
CA GLY A 113 19.28 -15.76 2.12
C GLY A 113 18.39 -16.65 3.00
N ASP A 114 18.98 -17.27 4.01
CA ASP A 114 18.29 -18.27 4.83
C ASP A 114 17.27 -17.66 5.81
N GLY A 115 17.66 -16.55 6.47
CA GLY A 115 16.87 -15.92 7.52
C GLY A 115 16.44 -16.91 8.62
N ARG A 116 15.28 -16.68 9.23
CA ARG A 116 14.64 -17.68 10.13
C ARG A 116 13.96 -18.79 9.35
N ALA A 117 13.34 -18.45 8.22
CA ALA A 117 12.48 -19.34 7.43
C ALA A 117 13.19 -20.59 6.87
N ARG A 118 14.52 -20.59 6.73
CA ARG A 118 15.30 -21.77 6.29
C ARG A 118 16.16 -22.39 7.39
N THR A 119 16.26 -21.73 8.56
CA THR A 119 17.20 -22.14 9.62
C THR A 119 17.01 -23.59 10.04
N GLN A 120 15.76 -24.04 10.15
CA GLN A 120 15.39 -25.41 10.55
C GLN A 120 16.13 -26.49 9.73
N TRP A 121 16.42 -26.21 8.46
CA TRP A 121 17.05 -27.16 7.53
C TRP A 121 18.52 -26.88 7.23
N ASN A 122 19.09 -25.78 7.69
CA ASN A 122 20.48 -25.43 7.36
C ASN A 122 21.48 -26.49 7.84
N ARG A 123 21.23 -27.12 9.00
CA ARG A 123 22.08 -28.24 9.46
C ARG A 123 22.00 -29.44 8.53
N LYS A 124 20.82 -29.73 7.97
CA LYS A 124 20.59 -30.80 6.98
C LYS A 124 21.30 -30.47 5.66
N LEU A 125 21.23 -29.22 5.19
CA LEU A 125 21.86 -28.77 3.94
C LEU A 125 23.40 -28.75 4.01
N TYR A 126 23.94 -28.06 5.01
CA TYR A 126 25.39 -27.80 5.10
C TYR A 126 26.17 -28.93 5.79
N GLY A 127 25.47 -29.80 6.52
CA GLY A 127 26.08 -30.84 7.34
C GLY A 127 26.72 -30.29 8.62
N GLU A 128 27.13 -31.22 9.49
CA GLU A 128 27.56 -30.90 10.86
C GLU A 128 28.78 -29.96 10.91
N GLU A 129 29.79 -30.21 10.06
CA GLU A 129 31.06 -29.49 10.10
C GLU A 129 30.89 -28.00 9.76
N LEU A 130 30.20 -27.70 8.65
CA LEU A 130 29.96 -26.32 8.23
C LEU A 130 28.96 -25.61 9.14
N TRP A 131 27.91 -26.30 9.59
CA TRP A 131 26.95 -25.73 10.53
C TRP A 131 27.62 -25.34 11.86
N GLN A 132 28.52 -26.19 12.39
CA GLN A 132 29.29 -25.85 13.59
C GLN A 132 30.24 -24.67 13.34
N ALA A 133 30.88 -24.59 12.16
CA ALA A 133 31.70 -23.43 11.80
C ALA A 133 30.89 -22.12 11.78
N PHE A 134 29.63 -22.14 11.32
CA PHE A 134 28.75 -20.97 11.39
C PHE A 134 28.47 -20.55 12.83
N ARG A 135 28.24 -21.51 13.73
CA ARG A 135 28.00 -21.23 15.16
C ARG A 135 29.24 -20.69 15.87
N ASP A 136 30.41 -21.24 15.56
CA ASP A 136 31.69 -20.77 16.11
C ASP A 136 31.95 -19.32 15.67
N LEU A 137 31.73 -19.03 14.38
CA LEU A 137 31.84 -17.68 13.85
C LEU A 137 30.83 -16.73 14.52
N LYS A 138 29.56 -17.14 14.64
CA LYS A 138 28.51 -16.36 15.31
C LYS A 138 28.90 -16.03 16.74
N THR A 139 29.36 -17.03 17.50
CA THR A 139 29.76 -16.87 18.90
C THR A 139 31.02 -16.01 19.06
N ALA A 140 31.97 -16.08 18.11
CA ALA A 140 33.17 -15.25 18.14
C ALA A 140 32.86 -13.76 17.96
N PHE A 141 31.89 -13.42 17.10
CA PHE A 141 31.49 -12.03 16.83
C PHE A 141 30.40 -11.50 17.76
N ASP A 142 29.51 -12.36 18.24
CA ASP A 142 28.38 -12.04 19.11
C ASP A 142 28.26 -13.09 20.23
N PRO A 143 29.14 -13.03 21.25
CA PRO A 143 29.23 -14.06 22.29
C PRO A 143 27.95 -14.27 23.09
N ASP A 144 27.16 -13.20 23.25
CA ASP A 144 25.89 -13.20 23.96
C ASP A 144 24.68 -13.45 23.04
N TRP A 145 24.92 -13.65 21.74
CA TRP A 145 23.91 -13.96 20.72
C TRP A 145 22.77 -12.92 20.62
N LEU A 146 23.07 -11.62 20.80
CA LEU A 146 22.08 -10.54 20.78
C LEU A 146 21.65 -10.12 19.36
N LEU A 147 22.50 -10.31 18.35
CA LEU A 147 22.27 -9.85 16.98
C LEU A 147 21.49 -10.91 16.17
N ASN A 148 20.17 -10.75 16.10
CA ASN A 148 19.25 -11.66 15.38
C ASN A 148 19.39 -13.13 15.83
N PRO A 149 19.06 -13.43 17.11
CA PRO A 149 19.32 -14.73 17.73
C PRO A 149 18.73 -15.90 16.94
N GLY A 150 19.50 -17.00 16.93
CA GLY A 150 19.10 -18.29 16.38
C GLY A 150 19.02 -18.36 14.85
N SER A 151 18.92 -17.25 14.12
CA SER A 151 18.80 -17.28 12.66
C SER A 151 20.04 -17.90 12.01
N VAL A 152 19.86 -18.60 10.89
CA VAL A 152 20.87 -19.29 10.07
C VAL A 152 21.49 -20.54 10.71
N CYS A 153 21.86 -20.50 11.99
CA CYS A 153 22.65 -21.56 12.63
C CYS A 153 22.20 -21.93 14.06
N GLY A 154 20.99 -21.53 14.44
CA GLY A 154 20.32 -21.94 15.67
C GLY A 154 19.25 -23.00 15.45
N ASP A 155 18.39 -23.15 16.44
CA ASP A 155 17.20 -24.00 16.40
C ASP A 155 15.99 -23.08 16.27
N HIS A 156 15.21 -23.26 15.20
CA HIS A 156 13.96 -22.54 14.93
C HIS A 156 12.97 -23.52 14.33
N ASP A 157 11.71 -23.41 14.73
CA ASP A 157 10.60 -24.06 14.04
C ASP A 157 9.98 -23.07 13.04
N MET A 158 9.80 -23.49 11.79
CA MET A 158 9.20 -22.66 10.73
C MET A 158 7.78 -22.19 11.09
N THR A 159 7.07 -22.92 11.97
CA THR A 159 5.71 -22.60 12.39
C THR A 159 5.65 -21.57 13.52
N GLU A 160 6.79 -21.20 14.10
CA GLU A 160 6.88 -20.10 15.07
C GLU A 160 6.89 -18.74 14.39
N HIS A 161 6.36 -17.72 15.08
CA HIS A 161 6.35 -16.32 14.62
C HIS A 161 5.71 -16.10 13.25
N LEU A 162 4.73 -16.93 12.89
CA LEU A 162 3.93 -16.71 11.70
C LEU A 162 3.15 -15.40 11.83
N ARG A 163 2.99 -14.69 10.71
CA ARG A 163 2.20 -13.46 10.67
C ARG A 163 0.72 -13.71 11.00
N TYR A 164 0.25 -14.89 10.58
CA TYR A 164 -1.07 -15.44 10.86
C TYR A 164 -0.83 -16.89 11.29
N ASP A 165 -1.19 -17.24 12.52
CA ASP A 165 -1.13 -18.60 13.03
C ASP A 165 -2.55 -19.09 13.40
N GLY A 166 -2.64 -20.24 14.07
CA GLY A 166 -3.93 -20.82 14.44
C GLY A 166 -4.65 -20.10 15.58
N ASP A 167 -3.93 -19.24 16.29
CA ASP A 167 -4.47 -18.42 17.37
C ASP A 167 -4.80 -17.01 16.89
N TYR A 168 -4.49 -16.67 15.62
CA TYR A 168 -4.82 -15.39 15.02
C TYR A 168 -6.34 -15.20 14.92
N GLU A 169 -6.84 -14.22 15.67
CA GLU A 169 -8.21 -13.74 15.57
C GLU A 169 -8.25 -12.41 14.81
N TYR A 170 -9.39 -12.13 14.19
CA TYR A 170 -9.66 -10.83 13.58
C TYR A 170 -11.01 -10.33 14.08
N ASP A 171 -10.98 -9.15 14.69
CA ASP A 171 -12.16 -8.36 15.02
C ASP A 171 -11.90 -6.93 14.53
N ALA A 172 -12.72 -6.46 13.60
CA ALA A 172 -12.55 -5.11 13.08
C ALA A 172 -12.78 -4.04 14.16
N GLY A 173 -13.47 -4.38 15.27
CA GLY A 173 -13.95 -3.42 16.27
C GLY A 173 -15.08 -2.53 15.75
N LEU A 174 -15.51 -2.73 14.50
CA LEU A 174 -16.49 -1.91 13.79
C LEU A 174 -17.23 -2.75 12.74
N GLU A 175 -18.42 -2.31 12.36
CA GLU A 175 -19.18 -2.89 11.24
C GLU A 175 -18.91 -2.10 9.95
N PRO A 176 -18.21 -2.68 8.94
CA PRO A 176 -17.86 -1.96 7.73
C PRO A 176 -19.09 -1.47 6.96
N SER A 177 -19.13 -0.18 6.63
CA SER A 177 -20.26 0.46 5.94
C SER A 177 -20.10 0.49 4.42
N LEU A 178 -18.87 0.45 3.90
CA LEU A 178 -18.61 0.43 2.47
C LEU A 178 -18.73 -1.00 1.92
N ASN A 179 -19.06 -1.11 0.64
CA ASN A 179 -19.05 -2.39 -0.05
C ASN A 179 -17.60 -2.85 -0.28
N TRP A 180 -17.23 -4.04 0.21
CA TRP A 180 -15.96 -4.68 -0.04
C TRP A 180 -16.09 -5.86 -1.01
N ASP A 181 -16.02 -5.55 -2.31
CA ASP A 181 -16.04 -6.55 -3.40
C ASP A 181 -14.72 -7.32 -3.49
N ASN A 182 -14.51 -8.23 -2.54
CA ASN A 182 -13.41 -9.19 -2.47
C ASN A 182 -13.78 -10.36 -1.54
N GLU A 183 -12.92 -11.37 -1.44
CA GLU A 183 -13.24 -12.65 -0.77
C GLU A 183 -13.48 -12.51 0.75
N ASN A 184 -12.65 -11.72 1.45
CA ASN A 184 -12.71 -11.58 2.91
C ASN A 184 -13.07 -10.14 3.34
N GLY A 185 -13.83 -9.41 2.51
CA GLY A 185 -14.33 -8.08 2.83
C GLY A 185 -13.25 -7.07 3.27
N MET A 186 -13.46 -6.41 4.40
CA MET A 186 -12.48 -5.46 4.96
C MET A 186 -11.24 -6.18 5.50
N GLN A 187 -11.41 -7.33 6.15
CA GLN A 187 -10.31 -8.16 6.68
C GLN A 187 -9.30 -8.49 5.58
N GLY A 188 -9.78 -8.98 4.43
CA GLY A 188 -8.94 -9.32 3.29
C GLY A 188 -8.10 -8.15 2.79
N MET A 189 -8.59 -6.90 2.91
CA MET A 189 -7.85 -5.69 2.54
C MET A 189 -6.82 -5.28 3.61
N VAL A 190 -7.17 -5.40 4.89
CA VAL A 190 -6.27 -5.13 6.02
C VAL A 190 -5.08 -6.10 6.00
N GLU A 191 -5.35 -7.37 5.72
CA GLU A 191 -4.34 -8.44 5.65
C GLU A 191 -3.53 -8.46 4.35
N LEU A 192 -3.91 -7.65 3.35
CA LEU A 192 -3.34 -7.67 1.99
C LEU A 192 -1.88 -7.19 1.92
N CYS A 193 -1.41 -6.43 2.92
CA CYS A 193 -0.05 -5.93 2.93
C CYS A 193 0.96 -7.06 3.22
N HIS A 194 1.62 -7.57 2.17
CA HIS A 194 2.69 -8.59 2.29
C HIS A 194 4.08 -8.03 2.63
N GLY A 195 4.21 -6.72 2.85
CA GLY A 195 5.43 -6.15 3.45
C GLY A 195 6.61 -5.82 2.52
N CYS A 196 6.48 -5.87 1.20
CA CYS A 196 7.58 -5.59 0.25
C CYS A 196 8.28 -4.23 0.39
N GLY A 197 7.69 -3.27 1.10
CA GLY A 197 8.28 -1.96 1.32
C GLY A 197 8.31 -1.06 0.09
N GLY A 198 7.63 -1.43 -1.01
CA GLY A 198 7.52 -0.59 -2.21
C GLY A 198 6.98 0.82 -1.91
N CYS A 199 6.13 0.97 -0.89
CA CYS A 199 5.61 2.26 -0.45
C CYS A 199 6.65 3.20 0.18
N ARG A 200 7.88 2.74 0.43
CA ARG A 200 9.00 3.54 0.93
C ARG A 200 9.89 4.10 -0.18
N GLY A 201 9.72 3.62 -1.42
CA GLY A 201 10.56 4.05 -2.52
C GLY A 201 10.24 5.49 -2.96
N GLY A 202 11.26 6.16 -3.52
CA GLY A 202 11.11 7.45 -4.17
C GLY A 202 10.30 7.35 -5.47
N GLN A 203 9.90 8.51 -6.02
CA GLN A 203 9.10 8.58 -7.25
C GLN A 203 9.78 7.88 -8.44
N GLU A 204 11.12 7.92 -8.49
CA GLU A 204 11.91 7.30 -9.56
C GLU A 204 11.90 5.76 -9.49
N THR A 205 11.74 5.19 -8.29
CA THR A 205 11.74 3.74 -8.08
C THR A 205 10.35 3.14 -8.08
N THR A 206 9.35 3.87 -7.55
CA THR A 206 7.97 3.35 -7.43
C THR A 206 7.07 3.81 -8.57
N GLY A 207 7.51 4.79 -9.37
CA GLY A 207 6.80 5.27 -10.55
C GLY A 207 5.35 5.66 -10.25
N GLY A 208 5.12 6.69 -9.41
CA GLY A 208 3.76 7.10 -9.10
C GLY A 208 3.58 8.02 -7.90
N VAL A 209 2.32 8.17 -7.49
CA VAL A 209 1.84 8.98 -6.36
C VAL A 209 2.18 8.31 -5.03
N MET A 210 2.37 6.97 -5.01
CA MET A 210 2.70 6.10 -3.86
C MET A 210 3.32 6.83 -2.65
N CYS A 211 2.53 6.86 -1.58
CA CYS A 211 2.61 7.59 -0.30
C CYS A 211 3.38 8.93 -0.27
N PRO A 212 2.71 10.08 -0.51
CA PRO A 212 3.35 11.40 -0.39
C PRO A 212 3.73 11.77 1.04
N THR A 213 3.02 11.27 2.05
CA THR A 213 3.30 11.61 3.45
C THR A 213 4.54 10.92 3.97
N TYR A 214 4.78 9.67 3.55
CA TYR A 214 6.06 9.02 3.80
C TYR A 214 7.21 9.78 3.13
N ARG A 215 7.04 10.22 1.88
CA ARG A 215 8.08 11.00 1.19
C ARG A 215 8.38 12.34 1.86
N ALA A 216 7.40 12.91 2.56
CA ALA A 216 7.56 14.17 3.29
C ALA A 216 8.21 13.96 4.67
N ALA A 217 7.88 12.89 5.38
CA ALA A 217 8.34 12.65 6.75
C ALA A 217 9.52 11.67 6.87
N ASP A 218 9.66 10.73 5.94
CA ASP A 218 10.56 9.56 5.99
C ASP A 218 10.36 8.67 7.24
N GLU A 219 9.11 8.60 7.72
CA GLU A 219 8.74 7.82 8.91
C GLU A 219 7.85 6.63 8.55
N GLU A 220 8.23 5.41 8.97
CA GLU A 220 7.54 4.16 8.60
C GLU A 220 6.04 4.18 8.91
N ILE A 221 5.63 4.78 10.03
CA ILE A 221 4.22 4.91 10.44
C ILE A 221 3.37 5.62 9.38
N THR A 222 3.97 6.57 8.64
CA THR A 222 3.29 7.33 7.58
C THR A 222 3.30 6.61 6.21
N ALA A 223 3.99 5.48 6.09
CA ALA A 223 3.98 4.65 4.88
C ALA A 223 2.71 3.79 4.78
N THR A 224 2.35 3.38 3.56
CA THR A 224 1.21 2.47 3.35
C THR A 224 1.37 1.17 4.15
N ARG A 225 2.57 0.59 4.17
CA ARG A 225 2.89 -0.62 4.94
C ARG A 225 2.78 -0.39 6.45
N GLY A 226 3.29 0.72 6.96
CA GLY A 226 3.19 1.07 8.39
C GLY A 226 1.73 1.12 8.83
N ARG A 227 0.92 1.92 8.12
CA ARG A 227 -0.52 2.04 8.42
C ARG A 227 -1.27 0.73 8.31
N ALA A 228 -1.03 -0.05 7.25
CA ALA A 228 -1.70 -1.34 7.07
C ALA A 228 -1.33 -2.34 8.18
N ASN A 229 -0.06 -2.37 8.60
CA ASN A 229 0.39 -3.27 9.67
C ASN A 229 -0.11 -2.85 11.05
N LEU A 230 -0.19 -1.54 11.33
CA LEU A 230 -0.74 -1.04 12.59
C LEU A 230 -2.25 -1.31 12.65
N LEU A 231 -2.98 -1.06 11.56
CA LEU A 231 -4.41 -1.35 11.50
C LEU A 231 -4.70 -2.83 11.67
N ARG A 232 -3.92 -3.70 11.03
CA ARG A 232 -4.03 -5.15 11.22
C ARG A 232 -3.80 -5.54 12.67
N GLN A 233 -2.75 -5.02 13.32
CA GLN A 233 -2.45 -5.38 14.71
C GLN A 233 -3.48 -4.86 15.70
N ALA A 234 -4.06 -3.68 15.46
CA ALA A 234 -5.18 -3.18 16.25
C ALA A 234 -6.40 -4.11 16.11
N MET A 235 -6.72 -4.54 14.88
CA MET A 235 -7.86 -5.44 14.61
C MET A 235 -7.60 -6.92 14.98
N SER A 236 -6.35 -7.33 15.16
CA SER A 236 -6.01 -8.67 15.66
C SER A 236 -5.74 -8.71 17.17
N GLY A 237 -5.88 -7.58 17.87
CA GLY A 237 -5.65 -7.48 19.31
C GLY A 237 -4.18 -7.52 19.73
N ASP A 238 -3.23 -7.47 18.79
CA ASP A 238 -1.79 -7.40 19.05
C ASP A 238 -1.35 -6.02 19.55
N LEU A 239 -2.12 -4.98 19.22
CA LEU A 239 -1.99 -3.65 19.80
C LEU A 239 -3.13 -3.40 20.79
N PRO A 240 -2.85 -2.70 21.92
CA PRO A 240 -3.88 -2.38 22.90
C PRO A 240 -4.84 -1.29 22.43
N ASP A 241 -4.50 -0.59 21.36
CA ASP A 241 -5.19 0.61 20.88
C ASP A 241 -6.35 0.22 19.96
N ASP A 242 -7.49 0.89 20.16
CA ASP A 242 -8.66 0.76 19.29
C ASP A 242 -8.37 1.57 18.02
N PRO A 243 -8.57 1.02 16.80
CA PRO A 243 -8.34 1.80 15.59
C PRO A 243 -9.16 3.10 15.52
N THR A 244 -10.24 3.26 16.30
CA THR A 244 -11.04 4.50 16.38
C THR A 244 -10.57 5.50 17.44
N ASP A 245 -9.65 5.12 18.33
CA ASP A 245 -9.21 6.00 19.41
C ASP A 245 -8.39 7.22 18.91
N ASP A 246 -8.21 8.19 19.80
CA ASP A 246 -7.56 9.45 19.47
C ASP A 246 -6.09 9.25 19.07
N GLU A 247 -5.34 8.41 19.78
CA GLU A 247 -3.91 8.20 19.52
C GLU A 247 -3.69 7.50 18.18
N PHE A 248 -4.42 6.43 17.90
CA PHE A 248 -4.33 5.70 16.64
C PHE A 248 -4.77 6.57 15.46
N ALA A 249 -5.90 7.28 15.60
CA ALA A 249 -6.40 8.14 14.54
C ALA A 249 -5.42 9.29 14.22
N GLU A 250 -4.84 9.92 15.24
CA GLU A 250 -3.89 11.04 15.08
C GLU A 250 -2.54 10.57 14.52
N GLU A 251 -1.91 9.56 15.12
CA GLU A 251 -0.55 9.16 14.78
C GLU A 251 -0.48 8.32 13.49
N VAL A 252 -1.48 7.48 13.23
CA VAL A 252 -1.47 6.54 12.10
C VAL A 252 -2.22 7.10 10.89
N LEU A 253 -3.42 7.63 11.11
CA LEU A 253 -4.37 7.90 10.03
C LEU A 253 -4.42 9.37 9.63
N ASP A 254 -4.18 10.34 10.51
CA ASP A 254 -4.43 11.77 10.25
C ASP A 254 -3.72 12.25 8.97
N LEU A 255 -2.41 12.02 8.89
CA LEU A 255 -1.60 12.41 7.73
C LEU A 255 -1.96 11.65 6.45
N CYS A 256 -2.75 10.56 6.48
CA CYS A 256 -3.18 9.89 5.26
C CYS A 256 -4.18 10.75 4.48
N ILE A 257 -3.75 11.37 3.38
CA ILE A 257 -4.59 12.28 2.58
C ILE A 257 -5.66 11.60 1.69
N GLY A 258 -5.80 10.26 1.76
CA GLY A 258 -6.83 9.54 1.00
C GLY A 258 -6.65 9.56 -0.53
N CYS A 259 -5.45 9.86 -1.06
CA CYS A 259 -5.21 10.07 -2.49
C CYS A 259 -5.31 8.80 -3.37
N LYS A 260 -5.54 7.62 -2.78
CA LYS A 260 -5.57 6.31 -3.47
C LYS A 260 -4.31 5.93 -4.25
N GLY A 261 -3.18 6.64 -4.04
CA GLY A 261 -1.88 6.24 -4.59
C GLY A 261 -1.47 4.84 -4.11
N CYS A 262 -1.81 4.46 -2.88
CA CYS A 262 -1.67 3.10 -2.37
C CYS A 262 -2.43 2.08 -3.21
N LYS A 263 -3.70 2.29 -3.52
CA LYS A 263 -4.48 1.35 -4.33
C LYS A 263 -3.93 1.18 -5.74
N ARG A 264 -3.48 2.28 -6.35
CA ARG A 264 -3.00 2.29 -7.74
C ARG A 264 -1.60 1.73 -7.89
N ASP A 265 -0.67 2.17 -7.04
CA ASP A 265 0.75 1.95 -7.24
C ASP A 265 1.30 0.84 -6.31
N CYS A 266 0.55 0.43 -5.27
CA CYS A 266 0.97 -0.71 -4.44
C CYS A 266 0.90 -1.96 -5.31
N PRO A 267 1.97 -2.74 -5.39
CA PRO A 267 1.94 -3.96 -6.16
C PRO A 267 0.89 -4.99 -5.67
N SER A 268 0.49 -4.93 -4.39
CA SER A 268 -0.63 -5.72 -3.85
C SER A 268 -1.99 -5.04 -3.90
N GLY A 269 -2.06 -3.76 -4.29
CA GLY A 269 -3.33 -3.05 -4.39
C GLY A 269 -4.02 -2.74 -3.05
N VAL A 270 -3.24 -2.52 -1.98
CA VAL A 270 -3.76 -2.09 -0.67
C VAL A 270 -4.49 -0.75 -0.78
N ASP A 271 -5.76 -0.70 -0.39
CA ASP A 271 -6.57 0.53 -0.39
C ASP A 271 -6.64 1.19 0.98
N MET A 272 -5.53 1.81 1.41
CA MET A 272 -5.51 2.53 2.70
C MET A 272 -6.45 3.72 2.74
N ALA A 273 -6.82 4.30 1.59
CA ALA A 273 -7.77 5.40 1.56
C ALA A 273 -9.15 4.90 1.98
N LYS A 274 -9.59 3.77 1.41
CA LYS A 274 -10.88 3.17 1.74
C LYS A 274 -10.90 2.60 3.17
N LEU A 275 -9.80 1.98 3.62
CA LEU A 275 -9.65 1.53 5.02
C LEU A 275 -9.75 2.71 5.99
N LYS A 276 -9.02 3.81 5.74
CA LYS A 276 -9.15 5.04 6.55
C LYS A 276 -10.59 5.56 6.56
N THR A 277 -11.30 5.51 5.43
CA THR A 277 -12.68 5.97 5.37
C THR A 277 -13.59 5.19 6.32
N GLU A 278 -13.46 3.86 6.42
CA GLU A 278 -14.25 3.06 7.37
C GLU A 278 -13.94 3.43 8.82
N VAL A 279 -12.65 3.43 9.18
CA VAL A 279 -12.21 3.70 10.54
C VAL A 279 -12.61 5.10 10.99
N MET A 280 -12.40 6.11 10.13
CA MET A 280 -12.81 7.49 10.44
C MET A 280 -14.33 7.65 10.41
N HIS A 281 -15.07 6.83 9.66
CA HIS A 281 -16.52 6.82 9.72
C HIS A 281 -16.99 6.37 11.10
N GLU A 282 -16.51 5.20 11.57
CA GLU A 282 -16.88 4.69 12.89
C GLU A 282 -16.47 5.66 14.00
N ARG A 283 -15.24 6.18 13.96
CA ARG A 283 -14.79 7.21 14.90
C ARG A 283 -15.72 8.42 14.94
N HIS A 284 -16.24 8.89 13.80
CA HIS A 284 -17.21 9.97 13.78
C HIS A 284 -18.59 9.58 14.32
N GLN A 285 -18.97 8.31 14.25
CA GLN A 285 -20.20 7.80 14.86
C GLN A 285 -20.07 7.78 16.40
N GLU A 286 -18.90 7.40 16.91
CA GLU A 286 -18.62 7.30 18.35
C GLU A 286 -18.37 8.65 19.01
N HIS A 287 -17.50 9.47 18.39
CA HIS A 287 -16.99 10.71 18.98
C HIS A 287 -17.61 11.98 18.38
N GLY A 288 -18.28 11.86 17.23
CA GLY A 288 -18.78 12.98 16.45
C GLY A 288 -17.70 13.67 15.63
N ALA A 289 -18.09 14.28 14.51
CA ALA A 289 -17.18 15.08 13.69
C ALA A 289 -16.84 16.42 14.37
N SER A 290 -15.55 16.79 14.39
CA SER A 290 -15.07 18.03 14.98
C SER A 290 -15.55 19.26 14.19
N LEU A 291 -15.41 20.46 14.77
CA LEU A 291 -15.68 21.71 14.04
C LEU A 291 -14.80 21.83 12.79
N ARG A 292 -13.54 21.41 12.89
CA ARG A 292 -12.57 21.40 11.79
C ARG A 292 -13.03 20.48 10.66
N ASP A 293 -13.48 19.27 10.98
CA ASP A 293 -13.95 18.31 9.97
C ASP A 293 -15.18 18.84 9.24
N ARG A 294 -16.14 19.40 9.98
CA ARG A 294 -17.34 20.02 9.39
C ARG A 294 -16.98 21.21 8.49
N LEU A 295 -16.00 22.01 8.89
CA LEU A 295 -15.51 23.15 8.12
C LEU A 295 -14.92 22.69 6.79
N PHE A 296 -14.00 21.74 6.79
CA PHE A 296 -13.35 21.27 5.58
C PHE A 296 -14.25 20.39 4.70
N ALA A 297 -15.16 19.60 5.29
CA ALA A 297 -16.15 18.84 4.55
C ALA A 297 -17.14 19.73 3.77
N ASN A 298 -17.36 20.96 4.23
CA ASN A 298 -18.26 21.93 3.61
C ASN A 298 -17.52 23.15 3.05
N PHE A 299 -16.24 22.99 2.69
CA PHE A 299 -15.39 24.10 2.28
C PHE A 299 -15.93 24.85 1.07
N ASP A 300 -16.58 24.16 0.12
CA ASP A 300 -17.17 24.82 -1.05
C ASP A 300 -18.24 25.86 -0.69
N THR A 301 -19.13 25.53 0.24
CA THR A 301 -20.13 26.48 0.76
C THR A 301 -19.48 27.67 1.47
N LEU A 302 -18.41 27.41 2.23
CA LEU A 302 -17.64 28.48 2.88
C LEU A 302 -16.92 29.36 1.87
N ALA A 303 -16.39 28.78 0.80
CA ALA A 303 -15.74 29.52 -0.27
C ALA A 303 -16.73 30.39 -1.05
N ALA A 304 -17.95 29.90 -1.29
CA ALA A 304 -19.02 30.69 -1.90
C ALA A 304 -19.39 31.93 -1.06
N VAL A 305 -19.60 31.75 0.25
CA VAL A 305 -19.85 32.88 1.17
C VAL A 305 -18.63 33.79 1.27
N GLY A 306 -17.43 33.19 1.35
CA GLY A 306 -16.16 33.89 1.41
C GLY A 306 -15.95 34.80 0.21
N SER A 307 -16.25 34.31 -0.99
CA SER A 307 -16.22 35.02 -2.27
C SER A 307 -17.26 36.14 -2.36
N ALA A 308 -18.51 35.87 -1.98
CA ALA A 308 -19.56 36.89 -1.96
C ALA A 308 -19.20 38.08 -1.05
N LEU A 309 -18.49 37.80 0.05
CA LEU A 309 -18.00 38.78 1.02
C LEU A 309 -16.50 39.09 0.89
N ALA A 310 -15.87 38.80 -0.26
CA ALA A 310 -14.41 38.78 -0.44
C ALA A 310 -13.64 39.96 0.19
N PRO A 311 -14.05 41.24 0.04
CA PRO A 311 -13.34 42.36 0.68
C PRO A 311 -13.28 42.25 2.21
N VAL A 312 -14.34 41.74 2.84
CA VAL A 312 -14.42 41.54 4.28
C VAL A 312 -13.69 40.26 4.67
N SER A 313 -13.92 39.17 3.94
CA SER A 313 -13.30 37.86 4.18
C SER A 313 -11.77 37.95 4.13
N ASN A 314 -11.21 38.60 3.10
CA ASN A 314 -9.76 38.75 2.92
C ASN A 314 -9.18 39.73 3.95
N LEU A 315 -9.89 40.82 4.27
CA LEU A 315 -9.45 41.74 5.32
C LEU A 315 -9.37 41.02 6.67
N ALA A 316 -10.38 40.23 7.03
CA ALA A 316 -10.39 39.47 8.27
C ALA A 316 -9.22 38.49 8.37
N GLN A 317 -8.87 37.81 7.26
CA GLN A 317 -7.71 36.94 7.20
C GLN A 317 -6.38 37.71 7.35
N SER A 318 -6.29 38.94 6.86
CA SER A 318 -5.08 39.77 6.93
C SER A 318 -4.83 40.46 8.29
N LEU A 319 -5.79 40.41 9.21
CA LEU A 319 -5.64 41.05 10.52
C LEU A 319 -4.58 40.34 11.38
N PRO A 320 -3.65 41.06 12.03
CA PRO A 320 -2.64 40.43 12.88
C PRO A 320 -3.25 39.56 13.98
N GLY A 321 -2.81 38.30 14.07
CA GLY A 321 -3.31 37.34 15.05
C GLY A 321 -4.50 36.50 14.57
N SER A 322 -5.00 36.72 13.35
CA SER A 322 -6.00 35.85 12.72
C SER A 322 -5.47 34.42 12.60
N GLU A 323 -4.18 34.26 12.29
CA GLU A 323 -3.48 32.98 12.19
C GLU A 323 -3.47 32.22 13.52
N ARG A 324 -3.25 32.92 14.63
CA ARG A 324 -3.28 32.32 15.98
C ARG A 324 -4.69 31.96 16.43
N ILE A 325 -5.69 32.74 16.01
CA ILE A 325 -7.09 32.42 16.29
C ILE A 325 -7.47 31.16 15.51
N ALA A 326 -7.12 31.08 14.23
CA ALA A 326 -7.37 29.90 13.39
C ALA A 326 -6.67 28.66 13.97
N GLU A 327 -5.41 28.77 14.37
CA GLU A 327 -4.67 27.68 15.00
C GLU A 327 -5.36 27.17 16.28
N LYS A 328 -5.75 28.08 17.19
CA LYS A 328 -6.38 27.69 18.46
C LYS A 328 -7.82 27.22 18.35
N THR A 329 -8.54 27.58 17.29
CA THR A 329 -9.98 27.27 17.17
C THR A 329 -10.27 26.13 16.21
N ILE A 330 -9.54 26.05 15.09
CA ILE A 330 -9.76 25.08 14.01
C ILE A 330 -8.50 24.29 13.66
N GLY A 331 -7.39 24.50 14.38
CA GLY A 331 -6.14 23.74 14.24
C GLY A 331 -5.33 24.04 12.97
N ILE A 332 -5.59 25.17 12.29
CA ILE A 332 -4.80 25.54 11.11
C ILE A 332 -3.48 26.14 11.59
N ALA A 333 -2.37 25.47 11.32
CA ALA A 333 -1.04 25.90 11.73
C ALA A 333 -0.78 27.37 11.32
N SER A 334 -0.30 28.17 12.27
CA SER A 334 -0.18 29.63 12.09
C SER A 334 0.80 30.06 10.99
N GLU A 335 1.67 29.16 10.53
CA GLU A 335 2.60 29.37 9.41
C GLU A 335 1.93 29.22 8.04
N ARG A 336 0.67 28.79 7.97
CA ARG A 336 -0.06 28.57 6.71
C ARG A 336 -0.79 29.83 6.28
N SER A 337 -0.64 30.18 5.01
CA SER A 337 -1.48 31.18 4.35
C SER A 337 -2.84 30.60 3.99
N LEU A 338 -3.91 31.31 4.32
CA LEU A 338 -5.27 30.98 3.87
C LEU A 338 -5.50 31.49 2.43
N PRO A 339 -6.38 30.83 1.65
CA PRO A 339 -6.70 31.28 0.31
C PRO A 339 -7.46 32.61 0.34
N GLU A 340 -7.05 33.54 -0.53
CA GLU A 340 -7.80 34.77 -0.78
C GLU A 340 -8.97 34.50 -1.72
N PHE A 341 -10.12 35.14 -1.45
CA PHE A 341 -11.29 35.00 -2.30
C PHE A 341 -11.40 36.14 -3.31
N SER A 342 -11.85 35.83 -4.52
CA SER A 342 -12.27 36.81 -5.53
C SER A 342 -13.76 37.09 -5.39
N ARG A 343 -14.17 38.37 -5.51
CA ARG A 343 -15.59 38.75 -5.53
C ARG A 343 -16.32 38.34 -6.80
N GLU A 344 -15.61 38.30 -7.92
CA GLU A 344 -16.13 37.77 -9.18
C GLU A 344 -15.62 36.36 -9.36
N THR A 345 -16.54 35.40 -9.35
CA THR A 345 -16.22 33.99 -9.59
C THR A 345 -15.89 33.75 -11.06
N LEU A 346 -15.31 32.59 -11.37
CA LEU A 346 -15.13 32.19 -12.77
C LEU A 346 -16.49 32.06 -13.49
N GLN A 347 -17.47 31.45 -12.83
CA GLN A 347 -18.82 31.29 -13.35
C GLN A 347 -19.50 32.64 -13.61
N ASP A 348 -19.48 33.56 -12.64
CA ASP A 348 -20.03 34.92 -12.80
C ASP A 348 -19.41 35.64 -14.00
N TRP A 349 -18.09 35.55 -14.12
CA TRP A 349 -17.38 36.17 -15.23
C TRP A 349 -17.77 35.57 -16.57
N PHE A 350 -17.87 34.24 -16.65
CA PHE A 350 -18.20 33.51 -17.87
C PHE A 350 -19.63 33.80 -18.33
N GLU A 351 -20.57 33.90 -17.39
CA GLU A 351 -21.95 34.29 -17.65
C GLU A 351 -22.03 35.75 -18.14
N LYS A 352 -21.39 36.69 -17.42
CA LYS A 352 -21.40 38.13 -17.77
C LYS A 352 -20.86 38.42 -19.17
N ARG A 353 -19.90 37.63 -19.66
CA ARG A 353 -19.35 37.79 -21.01
C ARG A 353 -20.20 37.10 -22.10
N GLY A 354 -21.28 36.40 -21.72
CA GLY A 354 -22.19 35.72 -22.64
C GLY A 354 -21.77 34.31 -23.06
N GLY A 355 -20.96 33.61 -22.25
CA GLY A 355 -20.50 32.24 -22.54
C GLY A 355 -19.28 32.16 -23.45
N SER A 356 -19.17 31.09 -24.25
CA SER A 356 -18.08 30.87 -25.22
C SER A 356 -18.08 31.93 -26.33
N ARG A 357 -16.90 32.46 -26.66
CA ARG A 357 -16.67 33.35 -27.80
C ARG A 357 -16.57 32.61 -29.13
N VAL A 358 -16.28 31.32 -29.10
CA VAL A 358 -16.32 30.45 -30.28
C VAL A 358 -17.75 29.91 -30.39
N PRO A 359 -18.54 30.26 -31.41
CA PRO A 359 -19.86 29.69 -31.60
C PRO A 359 -19.78 28.19 -31.86
N THR A 360 -20.76 27.44 -31.36
CA THR A 360 -20.81 25.98 -31.52
C THR A 360 -20.78 25.53 -32.99
N ALA A 361 -21.29 26.36 -33.91
CA ALA A 361 -21.31 26.09 -35.35
C ALA A 361 -19.94 26.21 -36.01
N ASP A 362 -19.05 27.04 -35.46
CA ASP A 362 -17.74 27.36 -36.02
C ASP A 362 -16.59 26.64 -35.29
N ALA A 363 -16.91 25.86 -34.26
CA ALA A 363 -15.94 25.24 -33.38
C ALA A 363 -15.35 23.96 -33.99
N GLU A 364 -14.02 23.84 -33.95
CA GLU A 364 -13.31 22.61 -34.35
C GLU A 364 -13.53 21.48 -33.35
N ARG A 365 -13.68 21.83 -32.07
CA ARG A 365 -13.93 20.91 -30.95
C ARG A 365 -14.82 21.57 -29.91
N LYS A 366 -15.34 20.77 -28.98
CA LYS A 366 -16.07 21.22 -27.80
C LYS A 366 -15.40 20.70 -26.54
N ALA A 367 -15.40 21.50 -25.48
CA ALA A 367 -14.89 21.13 -24.18
C ALA A 367 -15.89 21.57 -23.11
N VAL A 368 -16.10 20.72 -22.11
CA VAL A 368 -16.75 21.12 -20.86
C VAL A 368 -15.64 21.37 -19.85
N LEU A 369 -15.54 22.60 -19.36
CA LEU A 369 -14.64 22.96 -18.28
C LEU A 369 -15.37 22.81 -16.95
N PHE A 370 -14.82 22.03 -16.03
CA PHE A 370 -15.30 21.95 -14.66
C PHE A 370 -14.42 22.82 -13.77
N ALA A 371 -15.00 23.84 -13.15
CA ALA A 371 -14.30 24.70 -12.22
C ALA A 371 -14.33 24.06 -10.84
N ASP A 372 -13.19 23.64 -10.32
CA ASP A 372 -13.11 23.26 -8.90
C ASP A 372 -13.34 24.49 -8.00
N THR A 373 -13.60 24.25 -6.72
CA THR A 373 -13.86 25.28 -5.70
C THR A 373 -12.81 26.39 -5.71
N TYR A 374 -11.52 26.04 -5.82
CA TYR A 374 -10.44 27.02 -5.77
C TYR A 374 -10.39 27.86 -7.05
N THR A 375 -10.52 27.22 -8.21
CA THR A 375 -10.53 27.87 -9.52
C THR A 375 -11.75 28.78 -9.66
N ASN A 376 -12.90 28.42 -9.07
CA ASN A 376 -14.09 29.27 -9.13
C ASN A 376 -13.99 30.49 -8.19
N TYR A 377 -13.58 30.29 -6.93
CA TYR A 377 -13.70 31.30 -5.88
C TYR A 377 -12.38 32.02 -5.51
N SER A 378 -11.22 31.39 -5.68
CA SER A 378 -9.92 31.92 -5.22
C SER A 378 -8.99 32.31 -6.38
N HIS A 379 -8.95 31.49 -7.42
CA HIS A 379 -8.06 31.63 -8.58
C HIS A 379 -8.80 31.68 -9.93
N PRO A 380 -9.83 32.54 -10.09
CA PRO A 380 -10.60 32.61 -11.32
C PRO A 380 -9.75 33.01 -12.54
N GLU A 381 -8.62 33.69 -12.35
CA GLU A 381 -7.67 34.01 -13.42
C GLU A 381 -7.11 32.77 -14.12
N VAL A 382 -6.91 31.65 -13.39
CA VAL A 382 -6.40 30.40 -13.97
C VAL A 382 -7.47 29.79 -14.89
N GLY A 383 -8.72 29.75 -14.44
CA GLY A 383 -9.84 29.30 -15.26
C GLY A 383 -10.09 30.20 -16.47
N LYS A 384 -10.03 31.53 -16.29
CA LYS A 384 -10.13 32.52 -17.38
C LYS A 384 -9.04 32.28 -18.44
N ALA A 385 -7.80 32.02 -18.01
CA ALA A 385 -6.70 31.72 -18.92
C ALA A 385 -6.93 30.41 -19.68
N ALA A 386 -7.38 29.34 -19.01
CA ALA A 386 -7.69 28.07 -19.65
C ALA A 386 -8.77 28.22 -20.73
N ILE A 387 -9.85 28.95 -20.43
CA ILE A 387 -10.92 29.26 -21.39
C ILE A 387 -10.36 30.03 -22.59
N HIS A 388 -9.60 31.10 -22.36
CA HIS A 388 -9.02 31.86 -23.47
C HIS A 388 -8.10 31.04 -24.37
N VAL A 389 -7.30 30.11 -23.81
CA VAL A 389 -6.43 29.23 -24.59
C VAL A 389 -7.25 28.25 -25.45
N LEU A 390 -8.30 27.65 -24.89
CA LEU A 390 -9.19 26.76 -25.62
C LEU A 390 -9.90 27.50 -26.76
N GLU A 391 -10.41 28.70 -26.50
CA GLU A 391 -11.08 29.52 -27.51
C GLU A 391 -10.13 29.96 -28.63
N ALA A 392 -8.89 30.33 -28.28
CA ALA A 392 -7.87 30.65 -29.27
C ALA A 392 -7.51 29.45 -30.17
N ALA A 393 -7.72 28.23 -29.67
CA ALA A 393 -7.57 26.99 -30.42
C ALA A 393 -8.85 26.56 -31.17
N GLY A 394 -9.86 27.43 -31.28
CA GLY A 394 -11.11 27.14 -32.00
C GLY A 394 -12.04 26.18 -31.26
N VAL A 395 -11.87 26.02 -29.94
CA VAL A 395 -12.71 25.15 -29.11
C VAL A 395 -13.87 25.94 -28.52
N HIS A 396 -15.09 25.42 -28.67
CA HIS A 396 -16.25 25.90 -27.92
C HIS A 396 -16.19 25.38 -26.48
N VAL A 397 -16.27 26.28 -25.50
CA VAL A 397 -16.19 25.91 -24.09
C VAL A 397 -17.55 26.06 -23.43
N ASP A 398 -18.06 24.99 -22.83
CA ASP A 398 -19.15 25.04 -21.87
C ASP A 398 -18.54 25.01 -20.46
N LEU A 399 -18.92 25.95 -19.60
CA LEU A 399 -18.53 25.92 -18.19
C LEU A 399 -19.60 25.15 -17.42
N ALA A 400 -19.22 24.07 -16.75
CA ALA A 400 -20.13 23.33 -15.90
C ALA A 400 -20.46 24.14 -14.62
N ASP A 401 -21.71 24.04 -14.20
CA ASP A 401 -22.22 24.63 -12.95
C ASP A 401 -21.71 23.88 -11.71
#